data_AF-A0AAV5JRY1-F1
#
_entry.id   AF-A0AAV5JRY1-F1
#
_cell.length_a   1.000
_cell.length_b   1.000
_cell.length_c   1.000
_cell.angle_alpha   90.00
_cell.angle_beta   90.00
_cell.angle_gamma   90.00
#
_symmetry.space_group_name_H-M   'P 1'
#
loop_
_entity.id
_entity.type
_entity.pdbx_description
1 polymer ?
#
loop_
_entity_poly.entity_id
_entity_poly.type
_entity_poly.pdbx_seq_one_letter_code
_entity_poly.pdbx_strand_id
1 'polypeptide(L)' 'MVCLVQSVILEEKKSFHRIPPTTTMIFKAEEYNASIEYHWVPFMVDSDSYHATYHTVLR' A
#
# COMPACT_ATOMS: atom_id res chain seq x y z
N MET A 1 9.38 -2.43 6.10
CA MET A 1 9.48 -1.02 6.53
C MET A 1 8.46 -0.69 7.61
N VAL A 2 7.16 -0.94 7.41
CA VAL A 2 6.11 -0.66 8.42
C VAL A 2 6.46 -1.19 9.82
N CYS A 3 6.93 -2.44 9.95
CA CYS A 3 7.30 -3.01 11.25
C CYS A 3 8.41 -2.28 12.02
N LEU A 4 9.27 -1.54 11.33
CA LEU A 4 10.35 -0.76 11.97
C LEU A 4 9.83 0.51 12.64
N VAL A 5 8.68 1.03 12.16
CA VAL A 5 8.13 2.32 12.59
C VAL A 5 6.87 2.15 13.43
N GLN A 6 6.04 1.13 13.14
CA GLN A 6 4.76 0.94 13.83
C GLN A 6 4.89 0.66 15.33
N SER A 7 6.03 0.16 15.80
CA SER A 7 6.22 -0.22 17.22
C SER A 7 6.34 0.98 18.15
N VAL A 8 6.68 2.15 17.63
CA VAL A 8 6.83 3.39 18.41
C VAL A 8 5.62 4.33 18.28
N ILE A 9 4.66 4.01 17.40
CA ILE A 9 3.46 4.81 17.16
C ILE A 9 2.28 4.20 17.94
N LEU A 10 1.52 5.06 18.63
CA LEU A 10 0.28 4.67 19.33
C LEU A 10 -0.76 4.08 18.35
N GLU A 11 -1.51 3.07 18.80
CA GLU A 11 -2.50 2.35 17.99
C GLU A 11 -3.54 3.29 17.34
N GLU A 12 -3.96 4.33 18.06
CA GLU A 12 -4.95 5.31 17.62
C GLU A 12 -4.39 6.36 16.63
N LYS A 13 -3.07 6.40 16.46
CA LYS A 13 -2.35 7.38 15.61
C LYS A 13 -1.72 6.73 14.38
N LYS A 14 -2.01 5.45 14.13
CA LYS A 14 -1.59 4.73 12.94
C LYS A 14 -2.83 4.23 12.19
N SER A 15 -2.80 4.32 10.88
CA SER A 15 -3.83 3.74 10.02
C SER A 15 -3.23 2.99 8.85
N PHE A 16 -3.94 1.97 8.38
CA PHE A 16 -3.54 1.16 7.25
C PHE A 16 -4.73 1.02 6.30
N HIS A 17 -4.56 1.53 5.08
CA HIS A 17 -5.62 1.57 4.07
C HIS A 17 -5.14 0.97 2.77
N ARG A 18 -6.05 0.24 2.10
CA ARG A 18 -5.87 -0.23 0.74
C ARG A 18 -6.85 0.52 -0.15
N ILE A 19 -6.33 1.19 -1.18
CA ILE A 19 -7.15 1.91 -2.16
C ILE A 19 -7.32 1.01 -3.38
N PRO A 20 -8.53 0.64 -3.83
CA PRO A 20 -8.77 0.03 -5.15
C PRO A 20 -9.00 1.10 -6.25
N PRO A 21 -8.77 0.83 -7.55
CA PRO A 21 -8.45 -0.46 -8.20
C PRO A 21 -6.95 -0.77 -8.33
N THR A 22 -6.06 0.21 -8.24
CA THR A 22 -4.61 -0.03 -8.20
C THR A 22 -4.27 -0.59 -6.83
N THR A 23 -3.55 -1.71 -6.67
CA THR A 23 -3.32 -2.27 -5.32
C THR A 23 -2.27 -1.47 -4.55
N THR A 24 -2.66 -0.27 -4.13
CA THR A 24 -1.86 0.65 -3.33
C THR A 24 -2.20 0.44 -1.86
N MET A 25 -1.17 0.19 -1.05
CA MET A 25 -1.28 0.07 0.40
C MET A 25 -0.62 1.29 1.03
N ILE A 26 -1.35 1.97 1.91
CA ILE A 26 -0.92 3.20 2.57
C ILE A 26 -0.93 2.93 4.07
N PHE A 27 0.24 3.03 4.69
CA PHE A 27 0.37 3.16 6.13
C PHE A 27 0.57 4.63 6.47
N LYS A 28 -0.23 5.18 7.38
CA LYS A 28 -0.13 6.58 7.80
C LYS A 28 0.20 6.67 9.28
N ALA A 29 1.21 7.47 9.60
CA ALA A 29 1.57 7.89 10.94
C ALA A 29 1.05 9.31 11.15
N GLU A 30 -0.10 9.46 11.81
CA GLU A 30 -0.82 10.73 11.89
C GLU A 30 -0.05 11.79 12.68
N GLU A 31 0.59 11.39 13.78
CA GLU A 31 1.36 12.27 14.65
C GLU A 31 2.57 12.91 13.93
N TYR A 32 3.15 12.20 12.97
CA TYR A 32 4.34 12.63 12.22
C TYR A 32 4.00 13.21 10.86
N ASN A 33 2.71 13.23 10.49
CA ASN A 33 2.24 13.58 9.15
C ASN A 33 3.03 12.84 8.03
N ALA A 34 3.37 11.58 8.27
CA ALA A 34 4.19 10.76 7.39
C ALA A 34 3.42 9.53 6.89
N SER A 35 3.63 9.14 5.64
CA SER A 35 3.08 7.92 5.06
C SER A 35 4.18 6.99 4.55
N ILE A 36 3.92 5.68 4.60
CA ILE A 36 4.69 4.64 3.94
C ILE A 36 3.76 3.98 2.93
N GLU A 37 4.12 4.05 1.66
CA GLU A 37 3.26 3.64 0.56
C GLU A 37 3.90 2.50 -0.23
N TYR A 38 3.08 1.50 -0.54
CA TYR A 38 3.45 0.39 -1.41
C TYR A 38 2.53 0.41 -2.63
N HIS A 39 3.14 0.60 -3.80
CA HIS A 39 2.45 0.52 -5.07
C HIS A 39 2.76 -0.82 -5.75
N TRP A 40 1.72 -1.59 -6.05
CA TRP A 40 1.87 -2.77 -6.88
C TRP A 40 2.07 -2.37 -8.34
N VAL A 41 3.32 -2.40 -8.80
CA VAL A 41 3.67 -2.16 -10.22
C VAL A 41 4.77 -3.15 -10.62
N PRO A 42 4.44 -4.42 -10.94
CA PRO A 42 5.43 -5.49 -11.09
C PRO A 42 6.40 -5.24 -12.26
N PHE A 43 5.95 -4.56 -13.31
CA PHE A 43 6.76 -4.30 -14.50
C PHE A 43 7.28 -2.87 -14.58
N MET A 44 6.92 -2.00 -13.62
CA MET A 44 7.23 -0.55 -13.63
C MET A 44 6.81 0.19 -14.91
N VAL A 45 5.99 -0.46 -15.75
CA VAL A 45 5.41 0.04 -16.99
C VAL A 45 3.92 -0.27 -16.98
N ASP A 46 3.16 0.46 -17.79
CA ASP A 46 1.73 0.21 -17.95
C ASP A 46 1.49 -1.19 -18.52
N SER A 47 0.69 -1.99 -17.82
CA SER A 47 0.51 -3.41 -18.10
C SER A 47 -0.75 -3.94 -17.41
N ASP A 48 -1.44 -4.90 -18.03
CA ASP A 48 -2.67 -5.52 -17.50
C ASP A 48 -2.51 -6.21 -16.12
N SER A 49 -1.27 -6.33 -15.65
CA SER A 49 -0.91 -6.88 -14.33
C SER A 49 -0.84 -5.83 -13.21
N TYR A 50 -1.33 -4.60 -13.43
CA TYR A 50 -1.36 -3.54 -12.41
C TYR A 50 -2.31 -3.84 -11.23
N HIS A 51 -3.17 -4.87 -11.34
CA HIS A 51 -4.08 -5.28 -10.29
C HIS A 51 -3.56 -6.49 -9.50
N ALA A 52 -3.04 -6.28 -8.29
CA ALA A 52 -2.38 -7.35 -7.52
C ALA A 52 -3.28 -8.52 -7.11
N THR A 53 -4.60 -8.37 -7.12
CA THR A 53 -5.54 -9.44 -6.73
C THR A 53 -6.45 -9.93 -7.85
N TYR A 54 -6.41 -9.31 -9.04
CA TYR A 54 -7.15 -9.83 -10.20
C TYR A 54 -6.14 -10.50 -11.11
N HIS A 55 -6.16 -11.83 -11.13
CA HIS A 55 -5.16 -12.65 -11.82
C HIS A 55 -5.67 -13.25 -13.13
N THR A 56 -6.93 -13.00 -13.49
CA THR A 56 -7.53 -13.59 -14.69
C THR A 56 -7.17 -12.76 -15.91
N VAL A 57 -6.24 -13.28 -16.71
CA VAL A 57 -6.03 -12.82 -18.08
C VAL A 57 -7.05 -13.57 -18.95
N LEU A 58 -8.04 -12.86 -19.51
CA LEU A 58 -8.90 -13.45 -20.54
C LEU A 58 -8.04 -13.75 -21.76
N ARG A 59 -7.97 -15.03 -22.14
CA ARG A 59 -7.25 -15.51 -23.33
C ARG A 59 -8.23 -15.76 -24.47
#